data_AF-A0A955KLV5-F1
#
_entry.id   AF-A0A955KLV5-F1
#
_cell.length_a   1.000
_cell.length_b   1.000
_cell.length_c   1.000
_cell.angle_alpha   90.00
_cell.angle_beta   90.00
_cell.angle_gamma   90.00
#
_symmetry.space_group_name_H-M   'P 1'
#
loop_
_entity.id
_entity.type
_entity.pdbx_description
1 polymer ?
#
loop_
_entity_poly.entity_id
_entity_poly.type
_entity_poly.pdbx_seq_one_letter_code
_entity_poly.pdbx_strand_id
1 'polypeptide(L)'
;MEKMIQRTIEKEDPVRSNYDFIEVSNEQRELTARHILPYREDIIADARSLREKVDRGLQKDVVTRKRLRDYGKVYPNGLCGEIRNAWLEQLPRHLFDSSSAGFWQIRQFLRSGGLMSGFWGVDSGRYFQNAIQLGSSILDVANDTVDRSKEPVVFYDDYETAPIKNLEDFESFADIAELYWKDRIYPNTIFPYISPYCPLLVERELQGQGKTDKVGLFFPAHDMKFFRRKNANSVGVEGRRFESAHRFIFSSKYSHRKLPDSFFEEIVKNDFLKDVSQRYPHVFTLSGDPSLFEERFNHFYHEGEDIDSLVQEIQVMREITELMNRRGPIAVYPKPLESYEI
;
A
#
# COMPACT_ATOMS: atom_id res chain seq x y z
N MET A 1 -35.89 -11.23 5.78
CA MET A 1 -34.85 -10.96 6.79
C MET A 1 -33.44 -11.10 6.19
N GLU A 2 -33.13 -12.16 5.43
CA GLU A 2 -31.89 -12.25 4.60
C GLU A 2 -31.70 -11.08 3.63
N LYS A 3 -32.73 -10.71 2.85
CA LYS A 3 -32.67 -9.55 1.93
C LYS A 3 -32.50 -8.18 2.63
N MET A 4 -32.70 -8.10 3.94
CA MET A 4 -32.55 -6.87 4.71
C MET A 4 -31.12 -6.76 5.28
N ILE A 5 -30.51 -7.90 5.65
CA ILE A 5 -29.10 -7.99 6.06
C ILE A 5 -28.18 -7.79 4.85
N GLN A 6 -28.52 -8.36 3.68
CA GLN A 6 -27.81 -8.08 2.44
C GLN A 6 -27.82 -6.57 2.12
N ARG A 7 -28.96 -5.89 2.33
CA ARG A 7 -29.10 -4.44 2.12
C ARG A 7 -28.38 -3.57 3.14
N THR A 8 -28.16 -4.02 4.38
CA THR A 8 -27.33 -3.27 5.35
C THR A 8 -25.84 -3.44 5.05
N ILE A 9 -25.43 -4.62 4.56
CA ILE A 9 -24.06 -4.86 4.06
C ILE A 9 -23.81 -4.09 2.74
N GLU A 10 -24.84 -3.83 1.94
CA GLU A 10 -24.73 -3.12 0.65
C GLU A 10 -24.96 -1.60 0.72
N LYS A 11 -25.66 -1.07 1.75
CA LYS A 11 -25.97 0.38 1.85
C LYS A 11 -24.91 1.19 2.58
N GLU A 12 -24.15 0.58 3.46
CA GLU A 12 -22.96 1.15 4.09
C GLU A 12 -21.95 0.02 4.12
N ASP A 13 -20.99 0.05 3.20
CA ASP A 13 -19.93 -0.96 3.06
C ASP A 13 -19.24 -1.17 4.43
N PRO A 14 -19.62 -2.19 5.23
CA PRO A 14 -19.08 -2.35 6.57
C PRO A 14 -17.65 -2.89 6.51
N VAL A 15 -17.23 -3.33 5.32
CA VAL A 15 -15.86 -3.59 4.92
C VAL A 15 -15.39 -2.40 4.08
N ARG A 16 -15.12 -1.27 4.74
CA ARG A 16 -14.43 -0.14 4.08
C ARG A 16 -13.19 -0.69 3.37
N SER A 17 -12.89 -0.15 2.17
CA SER A 17 -11.65 -0.32 1.38
C SER A 17 -10.58 -1.12 2.12
N ASN A 18 -10.12 -2.25 1.54
CA ASN A 18 -9.16 -3.23 2.12
C ASN A 18 -7.82 -2.67 2.64
N TYR A 19 -7.65 -1.35 2.71
CA TYR A 19 -6.47 -0.64 3.16
C TYR A 19 -6.76 0.57 4.07
N ASP A 20 -8.02 0.88 4.40
CA ASP A 20 -8.36 2.07 5.17
C ASP A 20 -8.33 1.78 6.68
N PHE A 21 -7.22 2.12 7.35
CA PHE A 21 -7.19 2.13 8.80
C PHE A 21 -8.20 3.15 9.34
N ILE A 22 -8.98 2.74 10.33
CA ILE A 22 -10.06 3.52 10.92
C ILE A 22 -9.59 4.05 12.27
N GLU A 23 -9.73 5.36 12.49
CA GLU A 23 -9.43 5.95 13.78
C GLU A 23 -10.25 5.29 14.90
N VAL A 24 -9.58 4.94 16.00
CA VAL A 24 -10.18 4.17 17.10
C VAL A 24 -10.93 5.10 18.04
N SER A 25 -12.26 5.20 17.85
CA SER A 25 -13.13 5.95 18.76
C SER A 25 -13.42 5.19 20.07
N ASN A 26 -13.90 5.90 21.10
CA ASN A 26 -14.35 5.28 22.36
C ASN A 26 -15.48 4.28 22.13
N GLU A 27 -16.40 4.57 21.21
CA GLU A 27 -17.49 3.65 20.84
C GLU A 27 -16.93 2.34 20.26
N GLN A 28 -15.92 2.41 19.38
CA GLN A 28 -15.27 1.22 18.85
C GLN A 28 -14.53 0.43 19.93
N ARG A 29 -13.91 1.11 20.92
CA ARG A 29 -13.30 0.44 22.08
C ARG A 29 -14.34 -0.32 22.92
N GLU A 30 -15.48 0.29 23.22
CA GLU A 30 -16.57 -0.34 23.96
C GLU A 30 -17.16 -1.55 23.22
N LEU A 31 -17.40 -1.41 21.92
CA LEU A 31 -17.88 -2.52 21.09
C LEU A 31 -16.86 -3.65 21.00
N THR A 32 -15.57 -3.34 20.89
CA THR A 32 -14.49 -4.34 20.89
C THR A 32 -14.45 -5.08 22.23
N ALA A 33 -14.50 -4.36 23.35
CA ALA A 33 -14.47 -4.96 24.68
C ALA A 33 -15.70 -5.85 24.96
N ARG A 34 -16.87 -5.46 24.46
CA ARG A 34 -18.11 -6.24 24.63
C ARG A 34 -18.17 -7.45 23.71
N HIS A 35 -17.78 -7.27 22.45
CA HIS A 35 -18.05 -8.27 21.42
C HIS A 35 -16.81 -9.06 21.01
N ILE A 36 -15.63 -8.48 20.95
CA ILE A 36 -14.46 -9.14 20.36
C ILE A 36 -13.60 -9.81 21.44
N LEU A 37 -13.16 -9.06 22.46
CA LEU A 37 -12.19 -9.55 23.45
C LEU A 37 -12.64 -10.82 24.21
N PRO A 38 -13.91 -10.97 24.64
CA PRO A 38 -14.33 -12.17 25.36
C PRO A 38 -14.28 -13.46 24.52
N TYR A 39 -14.25 -13.31 23.19
CA TYR A 39 -14.27 -14.41 22.22
C TYR A 39 -12.97 -14.50 21.42
N ARG A 40 -11.89 -13.89 21.92
CA ARG A 40 -10.57 -13.85 21.28
C ARG A 40 -10.09 -15.22 20.81
N GLU A 41 -10.13 -16.22 21.68
CA GLU A 41 -9.64 -17.56 21.35
C GLU A 41 -10.49 -18.25 20.27
N ASP A 42 -11.81 -18.07 20.30
CA ASP A 42 -12.72 -18.57 19.26
C ASP A 42 -12.47 -17.86 17.92
N ILE A 43 -12.24 -16.55 17.94
CA ILE A 43 -11.89 -15.76 16.75
C ILE A 43 -10.57 -16.25 16.15
N ILE A 44 -9.55 -16.50 16.98
CA ILE A 44 -8.26 -17.05 16.51
C ILE A 44 -8.46 -18.43 15.90
N ALA A 45 -9.24 -19.31 16.55
CA ALA A 45 -9.48 -20.67 16.06
C ALA A 45 -10.21 -20.68 14.71
N ASP A 46 -11.28 -19.89 14.58
CA ASP A 46 -12.03 -19.74 13.33
C ASP A 46 -11.17 -19.09 12.23
N ALA A 47 -10.39 -18.06 12.58
CA ALA A 47 -9.48 -17.40 11.65
C ALA A 47 -8.40 -18.34 11.14
N ARG A 48 -7.84 -19.23 11.98
CA ARG A 48 -6.89 -20.29 11.58
C ARG A 48 -7.54 -21.28 10.62
N SER A 49 -8.75 -21.75 10.93
CA SER A 49 -9.50 -22.66 10.05
C SER A 49 -9.76 -22.06 8.66
N LEU A 50 -10.10 -20.76 8.60
CA LEU A 50 -10.25 -20.04 7.35
C LEU A 50 -8.90 -19.81 6.64
N ARG A 51 -7.85 -19.45 7.39
CA ARG A 51 -6.49 -19.27 6.87
C ARG A 51 -6.00 -20.55 6.16
N GLU A 52 -6.21 -21.74 6.73
CA GLU A 52 -5.85 -22.99 6.05
C GLU A 52 -6.55 -23.20 4.70
N LYS A 53 -7.81 -22.77 4.57
CA LYS A 53 -8.55 -22.84 3.30
C LYS A 53 -7.97 -21.87 2.28
N VAL A 54 -7.64 -20.65 2.71
CA VAL A 54 -6.95 -19.64 1.91
C VAL A 54 -5.61 -20.18 1.40
N ASP A 55 -4.82 -20.81 2.26
CA ASP A 55 -3.49 -21.34 1.92
C ASP A 55 -3.58 -22.42 0.84
N ARG A 56 -4.52 -23.36 0.98
CA ARG A 56 -4.79 -24.40 -0.04
C ARG A 56 -5.19 -23.80 -1.39
N GLY A 57 -5.90 -22.67 -1.38
CA GLY A 57 -6.28 -21.93 -2.59
C GLY A 57 -5.08 -21.25 -3.25
N LEU A 58 -4.38 -20.39 -2.49
CA LEU A 58 -3.26 -19.59 -2.98
C LEU A 58 -2.07 -20.44 -3.43
N GLN A 59 -1.79 -21.58 -2.80
CA GLN A 59 -0.74 -22.49 -3.24
C GLN A 59 -1.03 -23.11 -4.61
N LYS A 60 -2.30 -23.23 -5.02
CA LYS A 60 -2.71 -23.77 -6.33
C LYS A 60 -2.85 -22.68 -7.39
N ASP A 61 -3.08 -21.43 -6.97
CA ASP A 61 -3.24 -20.28 -7.85
C ASP A 61 -2.02 -20.09 -8.76
N VAL A 62 -2.28 -19.86 -10.05
CA VAL A 62 -1.24 -19.76 -11.08
C VAL A 62 -0.45 -18.45 -10.92
N VAL A 63 -1.14 -17.36 -10.60
CA VAL A 63 -0.52 -16.04 -10.44
C VAL A 63 0.41 -16.03 -9.24
N THR A 64 -0.05 -16.54 -8.11
CA THR A 64 0.72 -16.66 -6.86
C THR A 64 1.95 -17.54 -7.05
N ARG A 65 1.80 -18.72 -7.66
CA ARG A 65 2.95 -19.60 -7.97
C ARG A 65 3.95 -18.96 -8.92
N LYS A 66 3.47 -18.19 -9.92
CA LYS A 66 4.35 -17.44 -10.81
C LYS A 66 5.14 -16.38 -10.03
N ARG A 67 4.47 -15.56 -9.23
CA ARG A 67 5.10 -14.55 -8.40
C ARG A 67 6.16 -15.15 -7.47
N LEU A 68 5.83 -16.20 -6.72
CA LEU A 68 6.77 -16.86 -5.81
C LEU A 68 8.03 -17.34 -6.55
N ARG A 69 7.87 -17.96 -7.72
CA ARG A 69 8.99 -18.39 -8.57
C ARG A 69 9.82 -17.21 -9.08
N ASP A 70 9.16 -16.17 -9.58
CA ASP A 70 9.84 -14.99 -10.14
C ASP A 70 10.70 -14.27 -9.10
N TYR A 71 10.26 -14.28 -7.83
CA TYR A 71 11.00 -13.70 -6.70
C TYR A 71 11.85 -14.70 -5.90
N GLY A 72 11.94 -15.98 -6.33
CA GLY A 72 12.68 -17.01 -5.60
C GLY A 72 12.18 -17.28 -4.17
N LYS A 73 10.90 -17.00 -3.88
CA LYS A 73 10.28 -17.15 -2.56
C LYS A 73 9.51 -18.47 -2.44
N VAL A 74 9.44 -18.99 -1.22
CA VAL A 74 8.59 -20.14 -0.86
C VAL A 74 7.36 -19.62 -0.14
N TYR A 75 6.20 -20.24 -0.38
CA TYR A 75 4.98 -19.92 0.35
C TYR A 75 5.19 -20.06 1.88
N PRO A 76 4.70 -19.13 2.73
CA PRO A 76 3.90 -17.94 2.42
C PRO A 76 4.70 -16.63 2.28
N ASN A 77 6.03 -16.69 2.07
CA ASN A 77 6.90 -15.53 2.19
C ASN A 77 6.51 -14.37 1.27
N GLY A 78 6.30 -13.18 1.85
CA GLY A 78 5.95 -11.96 1.12
C GLY A 78 4.56 -11.97 0.48
N LEU A 79 3.64 -12.77 1.01
CA LEU A 79 2.24 -12.87 0.56
C LEU A 79 1.22 -12.34 1.58
N CYS A 80 1.60 -11.48 2.52
CA CYS A 80 0.67 -11.00 3.56
C CYS A 80 -0.54 -10.28 3.00
N GLY A 81 -0.36 -9.44 1.98
CA GLY A 81 -1.45 -8.77 1.28
C GLY A 81 -2.41 -9.76 0.61
N GLU A 82 -1.88 -10.75 -0.12
CA GLU A 82 -2.66 -11.78 -0.80
C GLU A 82 -3.45 -12.64 0.17
N ILE A 83 -2.81 -13.09 1.26
CA ILE A 83 -3.44 -13.91 2.29
C ILE A 83 -4.56 -13.13 2.98
N ARG A 84 -4.29 -11.90 3.44
CA ARG A 84 -5.32 -11.05 4.08
C ARG A 84 -6.49 -10.79 3.14
N ASN A 85 -6.21 -10.44 1.87
CA ASN A 85 -7.27 -10.16 0.89
C ASN A 85 -8.14 -11.39 0.61
N ALA A 86 -7.52 -12.55 0.38
CA ALA A 86 -8.25 -13.80 0.16
C ALA A 86 -9.03 -14.24 1.41
N TRP A 87 -8.53 -13.96 2.61
CA TRP A 87 -9.24 -14.21 3.86
C TRP A 87 -10.48 -13.31 3.99
N LEU A 88 -10.34 -11.99 3.76
CA LEU A 88 -11.45 -11.04 3.78
C LEU A 88 -12.50 -11.35 2.70
N GLU A 89 -12.09 -11.81 1.52
CA GLU A 89 -13.00 -12.21 0.44
C GLU A 89 -13.84 -13.44 0.81
N GLN A 90 -13.29 -14.36 1.60
CA GLN A 90 -14.01 -15.57 2.02
C GLN A 90 -14.83 -15.37 3.30
N LEU A 91 -14.45 -14.44 4.17
CA LEU A 91 -15.10 -14.20 5.47
C LEU A 91 -16.64 -14.07 5.39
N PRO A 92 -17.26 -13.34 4.43
CA PRO A 92 -18.71 -13.20 4.39
C PRO A 92 -19.48 -14.52 4.35
N ARG A 93 -18.91 -15.58 3.73
CA ARG A 93 -19.53 -16.91 3.68
C ARG A 93 -19.54 -17.60 5.05
N HIS A 94 -18.63 -17.21 5.93
CA HIS A 94 -18.44 -17.79 7.25
C HIS A 94 -19.12 -17.01 8.37
N LEU A 95 -19.40 -15.72 8.20
CA LEU A 95 -20.12 -14.91 9.19
C LEU A 95 -21.54 -15.44 9.51
N PHE A 96 -22.14 -16.22 8.61
CA PHE A 96 -23.46 -16.83 8.79
C PHE A 96 -23.41 -18.27 9.31
N ASP A 97 -22.23 -18.86 9.43
CA ASP A 97 -22.07 -20.19 9.99
C ASP A 97 -22.14 -20.12 11.52
N SER A 98 -23.28 -20.50 12.07
CA SER A 98 -23.51 -20.50 13.52
C SER A 98 -22.67 -21.54 14.28
N SER A 99 -21.97 -22.45 13.58
CA SER A 99 -21.03 -23.39 14.20
C SER A 99 -19.65 -22.79 14.49
N SER A 100 -19.35 -21.62 13.90
CA SER A 100 -18.11 -20.87 14.09
C SER A 100 -18.33 -19.76 15.13
N ALA A 101 -18.02 -20.02 16.40
CA ALA A 101 -18.33 -19.12 17.51
C ALA A 101 -17.66 -17.74 17.36
N GLY A 102 -16.41 -17.70 16.92
CA GLY A 102 -15.66 -16.47 16.68
C GLY A 102 -16.23 -15.67 15.51
N PHE A 103 -16.55 -16.31 14.39
CA PHE A 103 -17.16 -15.60 13.24
C PHE A 103 -18.58 -15.15 13.52
N TRP A 104 -19.37 -15.93 14.25
CA TRP A 104 -20.68 -15.50 14.73
C TRP A 104 -20.55 -14.23 15.56
N GLN A 105 -19.52 -14.15 16.40
CA GLN A 105 -19.29 -13.00 17.24
C GLN A 105 -18.79 -11.77 16.46
N ILE A 106 -17.89 -11.94 15.48
CA ILE A 106 -17.54 -10.85 14.54
C ILE A 106 -18.80 -10.31 13.86
N ARG A 107 -19.73 -11.19 13.47
CA ARG A 107 -21.01 -10.75 12.92
C ARG A 107 -21.84 -9.95 13.93
N GLN A 108 -21.89 -10.33 15.22
CA GLN A 108 -22.59 -9.53 16.22
C GLN A 108 -21.95 -8.16 16.39
N PHE A 109 -20.61 -8.10 16.46
CA PHE A 109 -19.84 -6.86 16.51
C PHE A 109 -20.22 -5.92 15.35
N LEU A 110 -20.18 -6.41 14.11
CA LEU A 110 -20.55 -5.63 12.92
C LEU A 110 -22.01 -5.16 12.96
N ARG A 111 -22.94 -6.01 13.41
CA ARG A 111 -24.36 -5.66 13.55
C ARG A 111 -24.62 -4.61 14.62
N SER A 112 -23.73 -4.49 15.59
CA SER A 112 -23.77 -3.49 16.65
C SER A 112 -23.07 -2.18 16.29
N GLY A 113 -22.66 -1.99 15.02
CA GLY A 113 -21.95 -0.80 14.56
C GLY A 113 -20.43 -0.90 14.66
N GLY A 114 -19.91 -2.09 14.98
CA GLY A 114 -18.48 -2.37 14.97
C GLY A 114 -17.90 -2.24 13.55
N LEU A 115 -16.70 -1.70 13.46
CA LEU A 115 -16.01 -1.50 12.18
C LEU A 115 -14.89 -2.50 11.97
N MET A 116 -14.79 -3.02 10.76
CA MET A 116 -13.72 -3.91 10.33
C MET A 116 -13.12 -3.41 9.03
N SER A 117 -11.80 -3.37 8.95
CA SER A 117 -11.13 -3.05 7.70
C SER A 117 -9.75 -3.71 7.62
N GLY A 118 -9.34 -4.05 6.40
CA GLY A 118 -7.93 -4.38 6.16
C GLY A 118 -7.10 -3.10 6.18
N PHE A 119 -5.88 -3.17 6.67
CA PHE A 119 -4.94 -2.05 6.57
C PHE A 119 -3.55 -2.53 6.19
N TRP A 120 -2.72 -1.58 5.76
CA TRP A 120 -1.30 -1.80 5.49
C TRP A 120 -0.50 -1.03 6.53
N GLY A 121 0.30 -1.76 7.30
CA GLY A 121 1.03 -1.25 8.43
C GLY A 121 2.50 -1.60 8.42
N VAL A 122 3.15 -1.20 9.50
CA VAL A 122 4.54 -1.50 9.82
C VAL A 122 4.57 -2.33 11.10
N ASP A 123 5.03 -3.57 11.00
CA ASP A 123 5.28 -4.44 12.16
C ASP A 123 6.64 -4.10 12.78
N SER A 124 6.61 -3.73 14.05
CA SER A 124 7.77 -3.52 14.92
C SER A 124 8.77 -2.50 14.34
N GLY A 125 8.29 -1.55 13.54
CA GLY A 125 9.13 -0.56 12.85
C GLY A 125 10.09 -1.14 11.81
N ARG A 126 9.87 -2.38 11.34
CA ARG A 126 10.83 -3.12 10.51
C ARG A 126 10.27 -3.68 9.23
N TYR A 127 9.03 -4.15 9.24
CA TYR A 127 8.46 -4.89 8.12
C TYR A 127 7.14 -4.29 7.70
N PHE A 128 6.92 -4.20 6.40
CA PHE A 128 5.57 -3.98 5.88
C PHE A 128 4.71 -5.20 6.19
N GLN A 129 3.54 -4.97 6.77
CA GLN A 129 2.62 -6.04 7.13
C GLN A 129 1.16 -5.65 6.85
N ASN A 130 0.38 -6.61 6.39
CA ASN A 130 -1.04 -6.44 6.12
C ASN A 130 -1.86 -7.17 7.19
N ALA A 131 -2.71 -6.45 7.91
CA ALA A 131 -3.57 -7.00 8.95
C ALA A 131 -5.00 -6.48 8.83
N ILE A 132 -5.84 -6.91 9.75
CA ILE A 132 -7.26 -6.56 9.82
C ILE A 132 -7.51 -5.87 11.15
N GLN A 133 -8.10 -4.69 11.11
CA GLN A 133 -8.61 -4.00 12.28
C GLN A 133 -10.01 -4.51 12.60
N LEU A 134 -10.27 -4.78 13.88
CA LEU A 134 -11.57 -5.11 14.46
C LEU A 134 -11.84 -4.12 15.60
N GLY A 135 -12.45 -2.98 15.26
CA GLY A 135 -12.62 -1.85 16.16
C GLY A 135 -11.28 -1.35 16.69
N SER A 136 -11.03 -1.55 17.98
CA SER A 136 -9.76 -1.19 18.64
C SER A 136 -8.71 -2.31 18.66
N SER A 137 -9.05 -3.51 18.22
CA SER A 137 -8.14 -4.68 18.20
C SER A 137 -7.61 -4.97 16.80
N ILE A 138 -6.55 -5.76 16.70
CA ILE A 138 -5.95 -6.17 15.42
C ILE A 138 -5.89 -7.69 15.31
N LEU A 139 -6.36 -8.21 14.18
CA LEU A 139 -6.20 -9.59 13.75
C LEU A 139 -5.20 -9.64 12.59
N ASP A 140 -4.04 -10.25 12.82
CA ASP A 140 -3.07 -10.55 11.77
C ASP A 140 -3.24 -12.01 11.33
N VAL A 141 -3.76 -12.22 10.13
CA VAL A 141 -3.94 -13.55 9.54
C VAL A 141 -2.75 -13.98 8.68
N ALA A 142 -1.63 -13.25 8.68
CA ALA A 142 -0.48 -13.45 7.81
C ALA A 142 0.87 -13.21 8.52
N ASN A 143 0.94 -13.48 9.82
CA ASN A 143 2.08 -13.17 10.68
C ASN A 143 3.34 -14.01 10.36
N ASP A 144 3.18 -15.14 9.68
CA ASP A 144 4.24 -16.07 9.26
C ASP A 144 4.89 -15.74 7.90
N THR A 145 4.49 -14.63 7.27
CA THR A 145 4.91 -14.28 5.89
C THR A 145 6.28 -13.58 5.80
N VAL A 146 6.82 -13.13 6.93
CA VAL A 146 8.20 -12.64 7.03
C VAL A 146 9.09 -13.70 7.68
N ASP A 147 8.58 -14.37 8.70
CA ASP A 147 9.25 -15.44 9.43
C ASP A 147 8.30 -16.63 9.59
N ARG A 148 8.61 -17.72 8.88
CA ARG A 148 7.79 -18.94 8.81
C ARG A 148 7.76 -19.73 10.12
N SER A 149 8.60 -19.39 11.09
CA SER A 149 8.58 -20.02 12.42
C SER A 149 7.49 -19.44 13.32
N LYS A 150 6.94 -18.28 12.97
CA LYS A 150 5.85 -17.62 13.71
C LYS A 150 4.52 -18.32 13.47
N GLU A 151 3.60 -18.13 14.41
CA GLU A 151 2.19 -18.50 14.25
C GLU A 151 1.56 -17.75 13.06
N PRO A 152 0.84 -18.43 12.14
CA PRO A 152 0.24 -17.78 10.97
C PRO A 152 -0.85 -16.75 11.30
N VAL A 153 -1.55 -16.94 12.42
CA VAL A 153 -2.62 -16.07 12.89
C VAL A 153 -2.32 -15.60 14.31
N VAL A 154 -2.36 -14.29 14.53
CA VAL A 154 -2.15 -13.64 15.83
C VAL A 154 -3.21 -12.57 16.06
N PHE A 155 -3.60 -12.39 17.32
CA PHE A 155 -4.58 -11.39 17.75
C PHE A 155 -3.96 -10.47 18.80
N TYR A 156 -4.09 -9.17 18.58
CA TYR A 156 -3.67 -8.10 19.48
C TYR A 156 -4.89 -7.37 20.03
N ASP A 157 -5.01 -7.32 21.35
CA ASP A 157 -6.22 -6.84 22.04
C ASP A 157 -6.44 -5.33 21.88
N ASP A 158 -5.37 -4.54 21.76
CA ASP A 158 -5.43 -3.09 21.55
C ASP A 158 -4.39 -2.66 20.51
N TYR A 159 -4.86 -1.96 19.47
CA TYR A 159 -4.04 -1.32 18.44
C TYR A 159 -2.92 -0.45 19.04
N GLU A 160 -3.18 0.27 20.14
CA GLU A 160 -2.19 1.17 20.76
C GLU A 160 -0.96 0.42 21.28
N THR A 161 -1.13 -0.83 21.69
CA THR A 161 -0.04 -1.68 22.21
C THR A 161 0.44 -2.70 21.20
N ALA A 162 -0.29 -2.90 20.09
CA ALA A 162 0.09 -3.82 19.03
C ALA A 162 1.41 -3.40 18.37
N PRO A 163 2.26 -4.37 17.98
CA PRO A 163 3.53 -4.08 17.30
C PRO A 163 3.32 -3.59 15.87
N ILE A 164 2.16 -3.89 15.27
CA ILE A 164 1.78 -3.43 13.95
C ILE A 164 1.03 -2.10 14.03
N LYS A 165 1.59 -1.07 13.39
CA LYS A 165 1.02 0.27 13.32
C LYS A 165 0.59 0.62 11.91
N ASN A 166 -0.44 1.43 11.76
CA ASN A 166 -0.83 1.94 10.46
C ASN A 166 0.35 2.70 9.82
N LEU A 167 0.55 2.52 8.52
CA LEU A 167 1.56 3.28 7.80
C LEU A 167 0.96 4.64 7.43
N GLU A 168 1.54 5.72 7.98
CA GLU A 168 0.85 7.02 7.98
C GLU A 168 1.22 7.95 6.83
N ASP A 169 2.48 7.91 6.39
CA ASP A 169 3.02 8.82 5.39
C ASP A 169 4.15 8.22 4.54
N PHE A 170 4.59 9.00 3.55
CA PHE A 170 5.63 8.63 2.60
C PHE A 170 7.02 8.54 3.23
N GLU A 171 7.31 9.32 4.28
CA GLU A 171 8.60 9.26 4.98
C GLU A 171 8.71 7.94 5.74
N SER A 172 7.66 7.55 6.47
CA SER A 172 7.58 6.26 7.14
C SER A 172 7.68 5.10 6.13
N PHE A 173 7.05 5.23 4.96
CA PHE A 173 7.19 4.23 3.91
C PHE A 173 8.64 4.13 3.43
N ALA A 174 9.27 5.27 3.15
CA ALA A 174 10.64 5.31 2.66
C ALA A 174 11.60 4.67 3.66
N ASP A 175 11.46 4.97 4.96
CA ASP A 175 12.28 4.40 6.03
C ASP A 175 12.25 2.87 6.03
N ILE A 176 11.05 2.30 5.92
CA ILE A 176 10.87 0.84 5.93
C ILE A 176 11.35 0.23 4.62
N ALA A 177 11.13 0.88 3.47
CA ALA A 177 11.63 0.40 2.18
C ALA A 177 13.17 0.34 2.17
N GLU A 178 13.86 1.37 2.67
CA GLU A 178 15.32 1.36 2.75
C GLU A 178 15.84 0.34 3.77
N LEU A 179 15.18 0.24 4.93
CA LEU A 179 15.59 -0.69 5.98
C LEU A 179 15.40 -2.15 5.58
N TYR A 180 14.23 -2.49 5.04
CA TYR A 180 13.81 -3.86 4.81
C TYR A 180 14.09 -4.34 3.39
N TRP A 181 13.70 -3.57 2.38
CA TRP A 181 13.88 -3.94 0.98
C TRP A 181 15.27 -3.60 0.44
N LYS A 182 16.06 -2.82 1.21
CA LYS A 182 17.38 -2.31 0.79
C LYS A 182 17.31 -1.44 -0.45
N ASP A 183 16.13 -0.85 -0.69
CA ASP A 183 15.96 0.14 -1.73
C ASP A 183 16.65 1.45 -1.35
N ARG A 184 16.86 2.32 -2.33
CA ARG A 184 17.20 3.72 -2.12
C ARG A 184 16.03 4.58 -2.59
N ILE A 185 15.63 5.53 -1.75
CA ILE A 185 14.47 6.36 -2.01
C ILE A 185 14.91 7.80 -2.29
N TYR A 186 14.31 8.39 -3.33
CA TYR A 186 14.49 9.78 -3.72
C TYR A 186 13.14 10.50 -3.82
N PRO A 187 13.08 11.79 -3.48
CA PRO A 187 11.91 12.60 -3.82
C PRO A 187 11.76 12.67 -5.34
N ASN A 188 10.53 12.58 -5.83
CA ASN A 188 10.25 12.73 -7.25
C ASN A 188 10.26 14.21 -7.64
N THR A 189 11.44 14.76 -7.86
CA THR A 189 11.64 16.14 -8.33
C THR A 189 11.73 16.27 -9.85
N ILE A 190 11.70 15.15 -10.57
CA ILE A 190 11.95 15.11 -12.01
C ILE A 190 10.67 15.13 -12.85
N PHE A 191 9.54 14.70 -12.26
CA PHE A 191 8.22 14.72 -12.89
C PHE A 191 7.26 15.60 -12.05
N PRO A 192 7.35 16.94 -12.16
CA PRO A 192 6.58 17.87 -11.33
C PRO A 192 5.09 17.55 -11.27
N TYR A 193 4.45 17.33 -12.42
CA TYR A 193 2.99 17.18 -12.47
C TYR A 193 2.45 15.87 -11.88
N ILE A 194 3.26 14.81 -11.85
CA ILE A 194 2.83 13.54 -11.24
C ILE A 194 3.32 13.41 -9.80
N SER A 195 4.27 14.23 -9.37
CA SER A 195 4.89 14.12 -8.04
C SER A 195 3.91 14.29 -6.86
N PRO A 196 2.79 15.06 -6.95
CA PRO A 196 1.76 15.02 -5.91
C PRO A 196 1.14 13.62 -5.74
N TYR A 197 1.04 12.82 -6.80
CA TYR A 197 0.48 11.46 -6.73
C TYR A 197 1.55 10.37 -6.57
N CYS A 198 2.76 10.66 -7.01
CA CYS A 198 3.90 9.77 -7.03
C CYS A 198 5.12 10.51 -6.45
N PRO A 199 5.13 10.80 -5.15
CA PRO A 199 6.11 11.71 -4.56
C PRO A 199 7.51 11.13 -4.39
N LEU A 200 7.65 9.82 -4.62
CA LEU A 200 8.90 9.11 -4.41
C LEU A 200 9.28 8.30 -5.64
N LEU A 201 10.58 8.16 -5.80
CA LEU A 201 11.24 7.31 -6.77
C LEU A 201 12.03 6.25 -6.01
N VAL A 202 11.87 5.00 -6.42
CA VAL A 202 12.56 3.87 -5.79
C VAL A 202 13.65 3.39 -6.71
N GLU A 203 14.89 3.45 -6.25
CA GLU A 203 16.04 2.77 -6.83
C GLU A 203 16.15 1.39 -6.16
N ARG A 204 15.95 0.32 -6.93
CA ARG A 204 16.01 -1.06 -6.42
C ARG A 204 16.97 -1.91 -7.22
N GLU A 205 17.84 -2.64 -6.51
CA GLU A 205 18.64 -3.71 -7.09
C GLU A 205 17.76 -4.93 -7.39
N LEU A 206 17.69 -5.33 -8.66
CA LEU A 206 16.86 -6.46 -9.08
C LEU A 206 17.64 -7.78 -8.97
N GLN A 207 17.30 -8.58 -7.98
CA GLN A 207 17.78 -9.96 -7.87
C GLN A 207 16.86 -10.91 -8.67
N GLY A 208 17.27 -11.31 -9.88
CA GLY A 208 16.54 -12.33 -10.66
C GLY A 208 17.07 -12.64 -12.07
N GLN A 209 17.46 -13.91 -12.29
CA GLN A 209 17.80 -14.58 -13.55
C GLN A 209 18.94 -13.98 -14.41
N GLY A 210 20.15 -13.92 -13.84
CA GLY A 210 21.40 -13.82 -14.63
C GLY A 210 21.77 -12.44 -15.16
N LYS A 211 21.13 -11.37 -14.69
CA LYS A 211 21.57 -9.98 -14.91
C LYS A 211 21.57 -9.26 -13.55
N THR A 212 22.71 -9.28 -12.87
CA THR A 212 22.88 -8.78 -11.51
C THR A 212 23.00 -7.27 -11.39
N ASP A 213 23.12 -6.51 -12.47
CA ASP A 213 23.52 -5.09 -12.37
C ASP A 213 22.41 -4.15 -12.83
N LYS A 214 21.20 -4.42 -12.32
CA LYS A 214 19.99 -3.82 -12.84
C LYS A 214 19.26 -3.06 -11.75
N VAL A 215 19.63 -1.81 -11.64
CA VAL A 215 18.92 -0.86 -10.79
C VAL A 215 17.77 -0.25 -11.58
N GLY A 216 16.54 -0.33 -11.09
CA GLY A 216 15.36 0.22 -11.77
C GLY A 216 14.73 1.36 -10.98
N LEU A 217 14.02 2.25 -11.68
CA LEU A 217 13.20 3.30 -11.07
C LEU A 217 11.75 2.83 -10.99
N PHE A 218 11.23 2.66 -9.79
CA PHE A 218 9.86 2.19 -9.61
C PHE A 218 8.98 3.33 -9.13
N PHE A 219 7.82 3.47 -9.79
CA PHE A 219 6.67 4.10 -9.18
C PHE A 219 5.92 2.98 -8.44
N PRO A 220 5.86 3.00 -7.10
CA PRO A 220 5.13 2.01 -6.31
C PRO A 220 3.60 2.19 -6.41
N ALA A 221 3.09 2.56 -7.59
CA ALA A 221 1.70 2.91 -7.84
C ALA A 221 0.72 1.80 -7.47
N HIS A 222 1.12 0.53 -7.62
CA HIS A 222 0.27 -0.60 -7.28
C HIS A 222 0.09 -0.75 -5.76
N ASP A 223 1.18 -0.68 -5.01
CA ASP A 223 1.19 -0.94 -3.57
C ASP A 223 0.73 0.29 -2.78
N MET A 224 0.86 1.49 -3.34
CA MET A 224 0.54 2.77 -2.68
C MET A 224 -0.82 3.36 -3.06
N LYS A 225 -1.75 2.58 -3.63
CA LYS A 225 -3.11 3.05 -3.94
C LYS A 225 -3.78 3.76 -2.76
N PHE A 226 -3.60 3.22 -1.55
CA PHE A 226 -4.12 3.83 -0.32
C PHE A 226 -3.46 5.17 0.00
N PHE A 227 -2.12 5.25 -0.01
CA PHE A 227 -1.39 6.52 0.20
C PHE A 227 -1.81 7.59 -0.78
N ARG A 228 -2.04 7.23 -2.04
CA ARG A 228 -2.48 8.20 -3.04
C ARG A 228 -3.83 8.80 -2.71
N ARG A 229 -4.80 7.98 -2.28
CA ARG A 229 -6.11 8.48 -1.86
C ARG A 229 -6.02 9.32 -0.59
N LYS A 230 -5.28 8.87 0.42
CA LYS A 230 -5.06 9.64 1.66
C LYS A 230 -4.39 10.98 1.35
N ASN A 231 -3.37 10.98 0.49
CA ASN A 231 -2.65 12.17 0.08
C ASN A 231 -3.52 13.12 -0.75
N ALA A 232 -4.28 12.60 -1.72
CA ALA A 232 -5.19 13.42 -2.54
C ALA A 232 -6.25 14.16 -1.71
N ASN A 233 -6.65 13.58 -0.57
CA ASN A 233 -7.57 14.21 0.38
C ASN A 233 -6.85 14.94 1.52
N SER A 234 -5.52 14.94 1.57
CA SER A 234 -4.77 15.62 2.62
C SER A 234 -4.69 17.11 2.33
N VAL A 235 -5.01 17.91 3.34
CA VAL A 235 -4.98 19.38 3.29
C VAL A 235 -4.10 19.89 4.42
N GLY A 236 -3.08 20.68 4.10
CA GLY A 236 -2.16 21.29 5.06
C GLY A 236 -2.76 22.50 5.76
N VAL A 237 -2.01 23.05 6.72
CA VAL A 237 -2.43 24.22 7.54
C VAL A 237 -2.80 25.45 6.70
N GLU A 238 -2.21 25.57 5.51
CA GLU A 238 -2.44 26.69 4.57
C GLU A 238 -3.46 26.35 3.46
N GLY A 239 -4.27 25.29 3.63
CA GLY A 239 -5.24 24.84 2.61
C GLY A 239 -4.60 24.06 1.46
N ARG A 240 -3.29 23.80 1.52
CA ARG A 240 -2.52 23.06 0.52
C ARG A 240 -3.00 21.61 0.38
N ARG A 241 -3.50 21.22 -0.80
CA ARG A 241 -3.80 19.81 -1.12
C ARG A 241 -2.52 18.98 -1.15
N PHE A 242 -2.60 17.64 -1.12
CA PHE A 242 -1.43 16.74 -1.21
C PHE A 242 -0.32 17.03 -0.17
N GLU A 243 -0.70 17.43 1.03
CA GLU A 243 0.20 17.78 2.12
C GLU A 243 1.20 16.67 2.44
N SER A 244 0.81 15.39 2.36
CA SER A 244 1.75 14.30 2.65
C SER A 244 2.88 14.21 1.62
N ALA A 245 2.58 14.39 0.33
CA ALA A 245 3.57 14.46 -0.74
C ALA A 245 4.45 15.71 -0.59
N HIS A 246 3.84 16.87 -0.31
CA HIS A 246 4.57 18.11 -0.09
C HIS A 246 5.59 17.96 1.05
N ARG A 247 5.15 17.48 2.23
CA ARG A 247 6.06 17.23 3.36
C ARG A 247 7.19 16.28 2.99
N PHE A 248 6.89 15.19 2.28
CA PHE A 248 7.93 14.26 1.84
C PHE A 248 8.98 14.92 0.94
N ILE A 249 8.53 15.67 -0.07
CA ILE A 249 9.43 16.23 -1.08
C ILE A 249 10.23 17.41 -0.54
N PHE A 250 9.62 18.30 0.25
CA PHE A 250 10.24 19.57 0.65
C PHE A 250 10.73 19.61 2.09
N SER A 251 10.21 18.78 2.98
CA SER A 251 10.42 18.97 4.43
C SER A 251 10.92 17.72 5.17
N SER A 252 10.80 16.54 4.58
CA SER A 252 11.28 15.29 5.19
C SER A 252 12.80 15.20 5.16
N LYS A 253 13.36 14.20 5.84
CA LYS A 253 14.81 13.92 5.73
C LYS A 253 15.23 13.46 4.32
N TYR A 254 14.29 13.16 3.42
CA TYR A 254 14.58 12.80 2.02
C TYR A 254 14.67 14.01 1.10
N SER A 255 14.22 15.20 1.53
CA SER A 255 14.06 16.38 0.66
C SER A 255 15.35 16.85 -0.02
N HIS A 256 16.50 16.64 0.61
CA HIS A 256 17.80 17.03 0.08
C HIS A 256 18.41 16.00 -0.88
N ARG A 257 17.82 14.80 -1.00
CA ARG A 257 18.35 13.76 -1.87
C ARG A 257 18.03 14.07 -3.33
N LYS A 258 19.03 13.85 -4.18
CA LYS A 258 18.89 14.00 -5.63
C LYS A 258 19.05 12.65 -6.30
N LEU A 259 18.19 12.39 -7.28
CA LEU A 259 18.37 11.25 -8.15
C LEU A 259 19.74 11.39 -8.87
N PRO A 260 20.57 10.34 -8.93
CA PRO A 260 21.86 10.43 -9.61
C PRO A 260 21.69 10.79 -11.10
N ASP A 261 22.60 11.63 -11.62
CA ASP A 261 22.56 12.11 -13.01
C ASP A 261 22.48 10.95 -14.03
N SER A 262 23.15 9.84 -13.74
CA SER A 262 23.11 8.63 -14.57
C SER A 262 21.70 8.04 -14.72
N PHE A 263 20.87 8.08 -13.67
CA PHE A 263 19.46 7.69 -13.80
C PHE A 263 18.67 8.72 -14.59
N PHE A 264 18.90 10.02 -14.35
CA PHE A 264 18.20 11.07 -15.07
C PHE A 264 18.45 10.98 -16.58
N GLU A 265 19.71 10.78 -17.00
CA GLU A 265 20.06 10.59 -18.39
C GLU A 265 19.34 9.40 -19.03
N GLU A 266 19.28 8.27 -18.32
CA GLU A 266 18.63 7.07 -18.82
C GLU A 266 17.10 7.22 -18.85
N ILE A 267 16.50 7.98 -17.93
CA ILE A 267 15.08 8.37 -17.96
C ILE A 267 14.80 9.20 -19.23
N VAL A 268 15.65 10.18 -19.52
CA VAL A 268 15.52 11.03 -20.72
C VAL A 268 15.69 10.21 -22.01
N LYS A 269 16.56 9.19 -22.01
CA LYS A 269 16.79 8.32 -23.17
C LYS A 269 15.69 7.27 -23.35
N ASN A 270 14.87 6.99 -22.34
CA ASN A 270 13.87 5.93 -22.36
C ASN A 270 12.74 6.22 -23.38
N ASP A 271 12.65 5.40 -24.42
CA ASP A 271 11.69 5.63 -25.52
C ASP A 271 10.23 5.52 -25.10
N PHE A 272 9.92 4.72 -24.07
CA PHE A 272 8.56 4.66 -23.53
C PHE A 272 8.20 5.97 -22.82
N LEU A 273 9.10 6.50 -21.98
CA LEU A 273 8.87 7.79 -21.33
C LEU A 273 8.77 8.92 -22.35
N LYS A 274 9.59 8.89 -23.43
CA LYS A 274 9.45 9.85 -24.53
C LYS A 274 8.07 9.77 -25.19
N ASP A 275 7.59 8.56 -25.53
CA ASP A 275 6.26 8.35 -26.12
C ASP A 275 5.14 8.86 -25.20
N VAL A 276 5.23 8.55 -23.90
CA VAL A 276 4.27 9.02 -22.89
C VAL A 276 4.33 10.54 -22.73
N SER A 277 5.52 11.14 -22.65
CA SER A 277 5.70 12.60 -22.60
C SER A 277 5.20 13.30 -23.87
N GLN A 278 5.34 12.68 -25.05
CA GLN A 278 4.80 13.22 -26.30
C GLN A 278 3.28 13.14 -26.36
N ARG A 279 2.70 12.07 -25.83
CA ARG A 279 1.25 11.86 -25.78
C ARG A 279 0.55 12.71 -24.72
N TYR A 280 1.23 12.97 -23.60
CA TYR A 280 0.70 13.72 -22.46
C TYR A 280 1.68 14.80 -21.99
N PRO A 281 2.03 15.80 -22.84
CA PRO A 281 3.09 16.78 -22.55
C PRO A 281 2.82 17.62 -21.29
N HIS A 282 1.54 17.86 -20.97
CA HIS A 282 1.14 18.63 -19.79
C HIS A 282 1.19 17.84 -18.48
N VAL A 283 1.23 16.51 -18.53
CA VAL A 283 1.26 15.63 -17.34
C VAL A 283 2.66 15.02 -17.14
N PHE A 284 3.40 14.80 -18.23
CA PHE A 284 4.72 14.18 -18.22
C PHE A 284 5.80 15.12 -18.72
N THR A 285 5.87 16.30 -18.12
CA THR A 285 7.04 17.18 -18.26
C THR A 285 8.18 16.63 -17.41
N LEU A 286 9.33 16.39 -18.02
CA LEU A 286 10.59 16.10 -17.35
C LEU A 286 11.32 17.41 -17.05
N SER A 287 11.75 17.63 -15.81
CA SER A 287 12.55 18.79 -15.41
C SER A 287 13.72 18.38 -14.53
N GLY A 288 14.91 18.94 -14.80
CA GLY A 288 16.03 18.93 -13.86
C GLY A 288 16.14 20.24 -13.06
N ASP A 289 15.28 21.23 -13.34
CA ASP A 289 15.28 22.54 -12.69
C ASP A 289 14.38 22.52 -11.43
N PRO A 290 14.97 22.68 -10.22
CA PRO A 290 14.21 22.72 -8.98
C PRO A 290 13.20 23.86 -8.91
N SER A 291 13.49 25.01 -9.52
CA SER A 291 12.62 26.19 -9.47
C SER A 291 11.35 25.94 -10.28
N LEU A 292 11.51 25.39 -11.48
CA LEU A 292 10.39 24.94 -12.30
C LEU A 292 9.62 23.81 -11.60
N PHE A 293 10.30 22.90 -10.92
CA PHE A 293 9.62 21.85 -10.17
C PHE A 293 8.71 22.43 -9.08
N GLU A 294 9.22 23.34 -8.25
CA GLU A 294 8.45 23.96 -7.17
C GLU A 294 7.27 24.79 -7.70
N GLU A 295 7.49 25.59 -8.74
CA GLU A 295 6.42 26.34 -9.41
C GLU A 295 5.30 25.41 -9.90
N ARG A 296 5.66 24.33 -10.60
CA ARG A 296 4.70 23.38 -11.17
C ARG A 296 4.05 22.48 -10.14
N PHE A 297 4.77 22.12 -9.08
CA PHE A 297 4.19 21.44 -7.94
C PHE A 297 3.10 22.34 -7.37
N ASN A 298 3.44 23.56 -6.96
CA ASN A 298 2.53 24.53 -6.34
C ASN A 298 1.31 24.91 -7.21
N HIS A 299 1.37 24.74 -8.53
CA HIS A 299 0.21 24.90 -9.41
C HIS A 299 -1.00 24.06 -8.94
N PHE A 300 -0.78 22.81 -8.51
CA PHE A 300 -1.82 21.91 -7.99
C PHE A 300 -2.40 22.30 -6.62
N TYR A 301 -1.85 23.33 -5.97
CA TYR A 301 -2.05 23.63 -4.55
C TYR A 301 -2.98 24.80 -4.30
N HIS A 302 -3.31 25.59 -5.33
CA HIS A 302 -4.15 26.76 -5.16
C HIS A 302 -5.64 26.44 -5.31
N GLU A 303 -6.44 26.95 -4.37
CA GLU A 303 -7.91 26.84 -4.39
C GLU A 303 -8.48 27.45 -5.67
N GLY A 304 -9.30 26.68 -6.40
CA GLY A 304 -10.05 27.16 -7.57
C GLY A 304 -9.86 26.33 -8.83
N GLU A 305 -8.89 25.41 -8.86
CA GLU A 305 -8.80 24.47 -9.98
C GLU A 305 -9.90 23.41 -9.93
N ASP A 306 -10.56 23.27 -11.07
CA ASP A 306 -11.72 22.41 -11.28
C ASP A 306 -11.39 20.95 -10.94
N ILE A 307 -12.18 20.35 -10.07
CA ILE A 307 -12.14 18.92 -9.76
C ILE A 307 -12.19 18.10 -11.06
N ASP A 308 -12.87 18.57 -12.10
CA ASP A 308 -12.95 17.88 -13.38
C ASP A 308 -11.61 17.86 -14.15
N SER A 309 -10.77 18.89 -13.98
CA SER A 309 -9.38 18.88 -14.52
C SER A 309 -8.50 17.88 -13.75
N LEU A 310 -8.66 17.83 -12.42
CA LEU A 310 -8.02 16.83 -11.58
C LEU A 310 -8.48 15.40 -11.93
N VAL A 311 -9.75 15.22 -12.31
CA VAL A 311 -10.33 13.93 -12.75
C VAL A 311 -9.75 13.50 -14.11
N GLN A 312 -9.57 14.42 -15.06
CA GLN A 312 -8.89 14.11 -16.32
C GLN A 312 -7.45 13.66 -16.08
N GLU A 313 -6.72 14.32 -15.18
CA GLU A 313 -5.38 13.92 -14.79
C GLU A 313 -5.35 12.59 -14.04
N ILE A 314 -6.32 12.32 -13.16
CA ILE A 314 -6.47 11.01 -12.52
C ILE A 314 -6.72 9.93 -13.58
N GLN A 315 -7.48 10.22 -14.63
CA GLN A 315 -7.71 9.29 -15.72
C GLN A 315 -6.45 9.05 -16.56
N VAL A 316 -5.70 10.12 -16.86
CA VAL A 316 -4.37 10.01 -17.47
C VAL A 316 -3.45 9.19 -16.58
N MET A 317 -3.41 9.45 -15.27
CA MET A 317 -2.62 8.66 -14.30
C MET A 317 -3.06 7.20 -14.22
N ARG A 318 -4.35 6.91 -14.42
CA ARG A 318 -4.85 5.53 -14.53
C ARG A 318 -4.34 4.88 -15.81
N GLU A 319 -4.43 5.56 -16.95
CA GLU A 319 -3.90 5.09 -18.24
C GLU A 319 -2.39 4.83 -18.17
N ILE A 320 -1.65 5.75 -17.54
CA ILE A 320 -0.20 5.63 -17.30
C ILE A 320 0.08 4.44 -16.39
N THR A 321 -0.64 4.31 -15.28
CA THR A 321 -0.51 3.17 -14.37
C THR A 321 -0.80 1.85 -15.10
N GLU A 322 -1.82 1.81 -15.96
CA GLU A 322 -2.13 0.65 -16.79
C GLU A 322 -1.05 0.35 -17.83
N LEU A 323 -0.51 1.38 -18.50
CA LEU A 323 0.60 1.25 -19.45
C LEU A 323 1.84 0.70 -18.77
N MET A 324 2.18 1.23 -17.59
CA MET A 324 3.26 0.74 -16.74
C MET A 324 3.01 -0.70 -16.28
N ASN A 325 1.78 -1.05 -15.89
CA ASN A 325 1.45 -2.42 -15.50
C ASN A 325 1.56 -3.42 -16.65
N ARG A 326 1.23 -3.02 -17.89
CA ARG A 326 1.32 -3.90 -19.08
C ARG A 326 2.76 -4.14 -19.53
N ARG A 327 3.62 -3.12 -19.47
CA ARG A 327 5.03 -3.22 -19.86
C ARG A 327 5.96 -3.67 -18.74
N GLY A 328 5.48 -3.65 -17.50
CA GLY A 328 6.30 -3.79 -16.32
C GLY A 328 6.88 -2.44 -15.87
N PRO A 329 7.51 -2.40 -14.69
CA PRO A 329 8.11 -1.19 -14.14
C PRO A 329 9.10 -0.56 -15.13
N ILE A 330 9.18 0.78 -15.15
CA ILE A 330 10.12 1.52 -16.00
C ILE A 330 11.52 1.28 -15.45
N ALA A 331 12.10 0.16 -15.82
CA ALA A 331 13.40 -0.22 -15.34
C ALA A 331 14.45 0.52 -16.17
N VAL A 332 14.86 1.67 -15.64
CA VAL A 332 15.91 2.51 -16.17
C VAL A 332 17.24 2.03 -15.60
N TYR A 333 18.05 1.37 -16.42
CA TYR A 333 19.31 0.79 -15.99
C TYR A 333 20.45 1.74 -16.35
N PRO A 334 21.14 2.37 -15.38
CA PRO A 334 22.43 2.97 -15.68
C PRO A 334 23.33 1.86 -16.25
N LYS A 335 24.16 2.21 -17.23
CA LYS A 335 25.22 1.29 -17.70
C LYS A 335 26.00 0.78 -16.48
N PRO A 336 26.49 -0.49 -16.50
CA PRO A 336 27.35 -0.98 -15.43
C PRO A 336 28.46 0.04 -15.21
N LEU A 337 28.58 0.55 -13.99
CA LEU A 337 29.75 1.29 -13.59
C LEU A 337 30.91 0.31 -13.72
N GLU A 338 31.75 0.49 -14.74
CA GLU A 338 33.07 -0.14 -14.77
C GLU A 338 33.75 0.27 -13.46
N SER A 339 33.82 -0.70 -12.54
CA SER A 339 34.57 -0.70 -11.27
C SER A 339 34.93 0.70 -10.73
N TYR A 340 34.11 1.22 -9.81
CA TYR A 340 34.69 2.09 -8.78
C TYR A 340 35.66 1.21 -7.97
N GLU A 341 36.95 1.34 -8.24
CA GLU A 341 38.00 0.93 -7.31
C GLU A 341 37.73 1.66 -5.98
N ILE A 342 37.42 0.89 -4.93
CA ILE A 342 37.34 1.35 -3.54
C ILE A 342 38.75 1.35 -2.97
#